data_AF-A0A7C6AK25-F1
#
_entry.id   AF-A0A7C6AK25-F1
#
_cell.length_a   1.000
_cell.length_b   1.000
_cell.length_c   1.000
_cell.angle_alpha   90.00
_cell.angle_beta   90.00
_cell.angle_gamma   90.00
#
_symmetry.space_group_name_H-M   'P 1'
#
loop_
_entity.id
_entity.type
_entity.pdbx_description
1 polymer ?
#
loop_
_entity_poly.entity_id
_entity_poly.type
_entity_poly.pdbx_seq_one_letter_code
_entity_poly.pdbx_strand_id
1 'polypeptide(L)'
;MGAVTTLNMAARFSVEPKTLSLQEGLPFWIFWFLLGIIGLLVLFIFLRDKELRRRIDFFFLSARHRSLQLHLRRQIKRERKRKSLLWVEMGLVVYQKRLLLNDAEAIFTSLDSLEKKKADLQAESLKIQQSLDYLVNVRTSPPLSSPKPLSAQPEESSSPADSVAATEMSRKVKEEIKSWKRRRAKIEERIKDLEEQEQVYFLTLGRLSDTFRVPEASLDPFYQKIDAINLKLTHLEQRLDSLHPF
;
A
#
# COMPACT_ATOMS: atom_id res chain seq x y z
N MET A 1 -18.24 4.26 -42.14
CA MET A 1 -17.55 4.27 -43.45
C MET A 1 -16.06 4.14 -43.20
N GLY A 2 -15.43 3.13 -43.78
CA GLY A 2 -14.02 2.78 -43.54
C GLY A 2 -13.84 1.27 -43.49
N ALA A 3 -13.94 0.64 -44.66
CA ALA A 3 -13.63 -0.77 -44.88
C ALA A 3 -12.11 -0.98 -45.07
N VAL A 4 -11.74 -2.24 -45.30
CA VAL A 4 -10.48 -2.78 -45.87
C VAL A 4 -9.59 -3.52 -44.84
N THR A 5 -9.82 -4.82 -44.64
CA THR A 5 -9.06 -5.97 -45.17
C THR A 5 -7.54 -5.97 -44.95
N THR A 6 -7.08 -6.85 -44.04
CA THR A 6 -5.88 -7.66 -44.27
C THR A 6 -6.13 -9.09 -43.80
N LEU A 7 -6.18 -9.97 -44.78
CA LEU A 7 -6.44 -11.41 -44.71
C LEU A 7 -5.12 -12.10 -44.34
N ASN A 8 -4.91 -12.40 -43.05
CA ASN A 8 -3.72 -13.13 -42.61
C ASN A 8 -3.96 -14.64 -42.71
N MET A 9 -3.56 -15.18 -43.85
CA MET A 9 -3.53 -16.60 -44.18
C MET A 9 -2.23 -17.20 -43.62
N ALA A 10 -2.21 -17.48 -42.32
CA ALA A 10 -1.15 -18.25 -41.68
C ALA A 10 -1.56 -19.72 -41.59
N ALA A 11 -0.93 -20.53 -42.44
CA ALA A 11 -1.03 -21.98 -42.46
C ALA A 11 -0.75 -22.57 -41.06
N ARG A 12 -1.81 -23.05 -40.40
CA ARG A 12 -1.69 -23.89 -39.21
C ARG A 12 -1.28 -25.28 -39.68
N PHE A 13 0.01 -25.57 -39.58
CA PHE A 13 0.52 -26.93 -39.56
C PHE A 13 -0.13 -27.66 -38.37
N SER A 14 -1.19 -28.41 -38.63
CA SER A 14 -1.67 -29.47 -37.75
C SER A 14 -0.60 -30.56 -37.74
N VAL A 15 0.41 -30.40 -36.89
CA VAL A 15 1.21 -31.53 -36.42
C VAL A 15 0.29 -32.28 -35.47
N GLU A 16 -0.34 -33.33 -35.94
CA GLU A 16 -0.97 -34.31 -35.06
C GLU A 16 0.14 -34.99 -34.25
N PRO A 17 0.23 -34.78 -32.92
CA PRO A 17 0.96 -35.74 -32.12
C PRO A 17 0.14 -37.02 -32.14
N LYS A 18 0.57 -38.02 -32.92
CA LYS A 18 0.22 -39.42 -32.66
C LYS A 18 0.76 -39.76 -31.28
N THR A 19 -0.04 -39.46 -30.25
CA THR A 19 0.12 -40.05 -28.93
C THR A 19 -0.12 -41.53 -29.13
N LEU A 20 0.97 -42.30 -29.12
CA LEU A 20 0.94 -43.75 -29.00
C LEU A 20 0.18 -44.08 -27.71
N SER A 21 -1.12 -44.30 -27.85
CA SER A 21 -2.02 -44.80 -26.82
C SER A 21 -1.73 -46.28 -26.61
N LEU A 22 -0.55 -46.55 -26.06
CA LEU A 22 -0.12 -47.83 -25.54
C LEU A 22 0.25 -47.61 -24.08
N GLN A 23 -0.77 -47.21 -23.32
CA GLN A 23 -0.82 -47.43 -21.89
C GLN A 23 -2.25 -47.83 -21.59
N GLU A 24 -2.45 -49.12 -21.32
CA GLU A 24 -3.55 -49.65 -20.51
C GLU A 24 -3.42 -49.09 -19.08
N GLY A 25 -3.46 -47.76 -18.98
CA GLY A 25 -3.53 -47.04 -17.72
C GLY A 25 -4.95 -47.13 -17.23
N LEU A 26 -5.11 -47.69 -16.03
CA LEU A 26 -6.37 -47.75 -15.29
C LEU A 26 -7.17 -46.44 -15.48
N PRO A 27 -8.45 -46.48 -15.89
CA PRO A 27 -9.26 -45.29 -16.08
C PRO A 27 -9.16 -44.33 -14.88
N PHE A 28 -8.80 -43.07 -15.14
CA PHE A 28 -8.57 -42.05 -14.10
C PHE A 28 -9.73 -41.94 -13.09
N TRP A 29 -10.96 -42.19 -13.53
CA TRP A 29 -12.13 -42.20 -12.64
C TRP A 29 -12.07 -43.28 -11.56
N ILE A 30 -11.48 -44.45 -11.85
CA ILE A 30 -11.31 -45.55 -10.89
C ILE A 30 -10.35 -45.14 -9.78
N PHE A 31 -9.31 -44.34 -10.07
CA PHE A 31 -8.41 -43.83 -9.04
C PHE A 31 -9.15 -42.94 -8.03
N TRP A 32 -9.99 -42.01 -8.49
CA TRP A 32 -10.82 -41.19 -7.59
C TRP A 32 -11.87 -42.01 -6.85
N PHE A 33 -12.47 -43.00 -7.50
CA PHE A 33 -13.42 -43.91 -6.86
C PHE A 33 -12.76 -44.73 -5.75
N LEU A 34 -11.57 -45.28 -6.01
CA LEU A 34 -10.77 -46.01 -5.03
C LEU A 34 -10.37 -45.10 -3.86
N LEU A 35 -9.92 -43.88 -4.15
CA LEU A 35 -9.61 -42.88 -3.12
C LEU A 35 -10.86 -42.53 -2.28
N GLY A 36 -12.03 -42.45 -2.92
CA GLY A 36 -13.32 -42.27 -2.28
C GLY A 36 -13.68 -43.44 -1.35
N ILE A 37 -13.51 -44.68 -1.81
CA ILE A 37 -13.73 -45.88 -0.98
C ILE A 37 -12.78 -45.89 0.21
N ILE A 38 -11.48 -45.65 0.00
CA ILE A 38 -10.49 -45.58 1.09
C ILE A 38 -10.93 -44.52 2.12
N GLY A 39 -11.34 -43.34 1.67
CA GLY A 39 -11.85 -42.28 2.54
C GLY A 39 -13.11 -42.69 3.32
N LEU A 40 -14.04 -43.39 2.67
CA LEU A 40 -15.28 -43.88 3.28
C LEU A 40 -15.02 -44.98 4.31
N LEU A 41 -14.03 -45.84 4.05
CA LEU A 41 -13.60 -46.90 4.96
C LEU A 41 -12.92 -46.32 6.21
N VAL A 42 -12.07 -45.31 6.03
CA VAL A 42 -11.50 -44.52 7.13
C VAL A 42 -12.62 -43.87 7.94
N LEU A 43 -13.58 -43.19 7.28
CA LEU A 43 -14.75 -42.59 7.94
C LEU A 43 -15.56 -43.62 8.72
N PHE A 44 -15.74 -44.82 8.18
CA PHE A 44 -16.49 -45.90 8.82
C PHE A 44 -15.77 -46.44 10.07
N ILE A 45 -14.45 -46.63 10.01
CA ILE A 45 -13.64 -46.98 11.20
C ILE A 45 -13.79 -45.88 12.27
N PHE A 46 -13.75 -44.62 11.87
CA PHE A 46 -13.98 -43.48 12.75
C PHE A 46 -15.39 -43.45 13.36
N LEU A 47 -16.43 -43.82 12.60
CA LEU A 47 -17.82 -43.89 13.06
C LEU A 47 -18.07 -45.06 14.01
N ARG A 48 -17.39 -46.18 13.79
CA ARG A 48 -17.51 -47.39 14.61
C ARG A 48 -16.90 -47.19 16.00
N ASP A 49 -15.83 -46.41 16.10
CA ASP A 49 -15.10 -46.23 17.34
C ASP A 49 -15.56 -44.97 18.11
N LYS A 50 -16.30 -45.21 19.19
CA LYS A 50 -16.88 -44.16 20.03
C LYS A 50 -15.81 -43.32 20.74
N GLU A 51 -14.62 -43.87 20.96
CA GLU A 51 -13.51 -43.13 21.59
C GLU A 51 -12.85 -42.16 20.63
N LEU A 52 -12.67 -42.55 19.36
CA LEU A 52 -12.15 -41.67 18.33
C LEU A 52 -13.07 -40.47 18.09
N ARG A 53 -14.40 -40.68 18.10
CA ARG A 53 -15.37 -39.57 18.01
C ARG A 53 -15.18 -38.55 19.14
N ARG A 54 -15.05 -39.01 20.38
CA ARG A 54 -14.80 -38.12 21.53
C ARG A 54 -13.49 -37.36 21.37
N ARG A 55 -12.41 -38.02 20.97
CA ARG A 55 -11.11 -37.37 20.75
C ARG A 55 -11.21 -36.29 19.67
N ILE A 56 -11.88 -36.58 18.56
CA ILE A 56 -12.12 -35.63 17.48
C ILE A 56 -12.95 -34.44 17.97
N ASP A 57 -14.03 -34.68 18.72
CA ASP A 57 -14.83 -33.61 19.30
C ASP A 57 -13.99 -32.74 20.24
N PHE A 58 -13.11 -33.32 21.06
CA PHE A 58 -12.14 -32.57 21.87
C PHE A 58 -11.14 -31.78 21.01
N PHE A 59 -10.64 -32.35 19.91
CA PHE A 59 -9.77 -31.64 18.96
C PHE A 59 -10.49 -30.47 18.31
N PHE A 60 -11.74 -30.66 17.86
CA PHE A 60 -12.54 -29.59 17.27
C PHE A 60 -12.96 -28.53 18.28
N LEU A 61 -13.27 -28.92 19.52
CA LEU A 61 -13.51 -27.97 20.61
C LEU A 61 -12.26 -27.15 20.88
N SER A 62 -11.10 -27.79 21.01
CA SER A 62 -9.81 -27.10 21.20
C SER A 62 -9.46 -26.18 20.03
N ALA A 63 -9.65 -26.64 18.79
CA ALA A 63 -9.45 -25.84 17.58
C ALA A 63 -10.44 -24.65 17.51
N ARG A 64 -11.70 -24.85 17.90
CA ARG A 64 -12.73 -23.81 17.98
C ARG A 64 -12.41 -22.77 19.04
N HIS A 65 -11.92 -23.18 20.21
CA HIS A 65 -11.46 -22.25 21.24
C HIS A 65 -10.29 -21.42 20.75
N ARG A 66 -9.27 -22.05 20.15
CA ARG A 66 -8.12 -21.34 19.56
C ARG A 66 -8.53 -20.38 18.45
N SER A 67 -9.45 -20.78 17.57
CA SER A 67 -9.92 -19.90 16.49
C SER A 67 -10.70 -18.70 17.03
N LEU A 68 -11.53 -18.89 18.06
CA LEU A 68 -12.25 -17.81 18.71
C LEU A 68 -11.31 -16.84 19.44
N GLN A 69 -10.30 -17.35 20.15
CA GLN A 69 -9.27 -16.51 20.79
C GLN A 69 -8.52 -15.66 19.75
N LEU A 70 -8.11 -16.25 18.62
CA LEU A 70 -7.47 -15.50 17.53
C LEU A 70 -8.40 -14.43 16.95
N HIS A 71 -9.69 -14.73 16.81
CA HIS A 71 -10.68 -13.78 16.33
C HIS A 71 -10.82 -12.59 17.29
N LEU A 72 -10.97 -12.83 18.59
CA LEU A 72 -11.06 -11.78 19.61
C LEU A 72 -9.78 -10.94 19.67
N ARG A 73 -8.59 -11.56 19.63
CA ARG A 73 -7.31 -10.84 19.57
C ARG A 73 -7.23 -9.93 18.35
N ARG A 74 -7.73 -10.37 17.19
CA ARG A 74 -7.81 -9.53 15.98
C ARG A 74 -8.79 -8.38 16.16
N GLN A 75 -9.94 -8.60 16.78
CA GLN A 75 -10.91 -7.55 17.08
C GLN A 75 -10.33 -6.50 18.03
N ILE A 76 -9.71 -6.92 19.14
CA ILE A 76 -9.03 -6.04 20.10
C ILE A 76 -7.97 -5.17 19.38
N LYS A 77 -7.14 -5.79 18.52
CA LYS A 77 -6.15 -5.04 17.72
C LYS A 77 -6.80 -3.99 16.81
N ARG A 78 -7.93 -4.29 16.19
CA ARG A 78 -8.67 -3.34 15.34
C ARG A 78 -9.23 -2.18 16.15
N GLU A 79 -9.83 -2.44 17.30
CA GLU A 79 -10.41 -1.39 18.15
C GLU A 79 -9.30 -0.51 18.78
N ARG A 80 -8.17 -1.09 19.21
CA ARG A 80 -7.00 -0.31 19.65
C ARG A 80 -6.44 0.58 18.55
N LYS A 81 -6.41 0.09 17.30
CA LYS A 81 -6.01 0.91 16.14
C LYS A 81 -6.99 2.05 15.88
N ARG A 82 -8.30 1.82 16.01
CA ARG A 82 -9.31 2.89 15.93
C ARG A 82 -9.12 3.95 17.00
N LYS A 83 -8.86 3.52 18.24
CA LYS A 83 -8.54 4.43 19.36
C LYS A 83 -7.32 5.30 19.06
N SER A 84 -6.24 4.70 18.53
CA SER A 84 -5.04 5.48 18.18
C SER A 84 -5.28 6.49 17.06
N LEU A 85 -6.13 6.17 16.08
CA LEU A 85 -6.50 7.13 15.03
C LEU A 85 -7.28 8.32 15.62
N LEU A 86 -8.24 8.06 16.52
CA LEU A 86 -8.95 9.13 17.22
C LEU A 86 -8.02 10.01 18.04
N TRP A 87 -7.01 9.43 18.71
CA TRP A 87 -6.01 10.21 19.41
C TRP A 87 -5.19 11.09 18.46
N VAL A 88 -4.78 10.61 17.29
CA VAL A 88 -4.07 11.45 16.30
C VAL A 88 -4.95 12.62 15.85
N GLU A 89 -6.20 12.36 15.49
CA GLU A 89 -7.16 13.41 15.09
C GLU A 89 -7.39 14.43 16.21
N MET A 90 -7.57 13.95 17.44
CA MET A 90 -7.75 14.80 18.60
C MET A 90 -6.49 15.64 18.88
N GLY A 91 -5.30 15.05 18.77
CA GLY A 91 -4.03 15.76 18.91
C GLY A 91 -3.82 16.83 17.85
N LEU A 92 -4.29 16.61 16.62
CA LEU A 92 -4.31 17.63 15.57
C LEU A 92 -5.22 18.80 15.94
N VAL A 93 -6.43 18.55 16.46
CA VAL A 93 -7.36 19.61 16.90
C VAL A 93 -6.77 20.40 18.07
N VAL A 94 -6.16 19.71 19.04
CA VAL A 94 -5.44 20.33 20.17
C VAL A 94 -4.31 21.23 19.65
N TYR A 95 -3.55 20.76 18.66
CA TYR A 95 -2.47 21.52 18.05
C TYR A 95 -2.98 22.80 17.36
N GLN A 96 -3.99 22.65 16.49
CA GLN A 96 -4.58 23.77 15.74
C GLN A 96 -5.15 24.85 16.65
N LYS A 97 -5.81 24.46 17.75
CA LYS A 97 -6.38 25.38 18.73
C LYS A 97 -5.38 25.91 19.75
N ARG A 98 -4.13 25.43 19.71
CA ARG A 98 -3.06 25.80 20.66
C ARG A 98 -3.52 25.69 22.12
N LEU A 99 -4.23 24.60 22.44
CA LEU A 99 -4.71 24.39 23.80
C LEU A 99 -3.50 24.18 24.72
N LEU A 100 -3.43 24.97 25.79
CA LEU A 100 -2.37 24.88 26.78
C LEU A 100 -2.60 23.64 27.65
N LEU A 101 -1.83 22.59 27.38
CA LEU A 101 -1.75 21.42 28.23
C LEU A 101 -0.46 21.50 29.04
N ASN A 102 -0.54 21.12 30.32
CA ASN A 102 0.64 20.93 31.15
C ASN A 102 1.59 19.94 30.45
N ASP A 103 2.87 20.30 30.38
CA ASP A 103 3.95 19.52 29.75
C ASP A 103 3.91 19.39 28.21
N ALA A 104 2.98 20.06 27.52
CA ALA A 104 2.87 19.97 26.06
C ALA A 104 3.76 20.97 25.29
N GLU A 105 4.30 22.00 25.95
CA GLU A 105 5.06 23.09 25.29
C GLU A 105 6.22 22.56 24.44
N ALA A 106 7.00 21.62 24.96
CA ALA A 106 8.11 20.99 24.23
C ALA A 106 7.64 20.25 22.95
N ILE A 107 6.43 19.66 23.00
CA ILE A 107 5.83 18.98 21.85
C ILE A 107 5.40 20.02 20.80
N PHE A 108 4.77 21.12 21.21
CA PHE A 108 4.40 22.21 20.32
C PHE A 108 5.62 22.80 19.61
N THR A 109 6.70 23.10 20.33
CA THR A 109 7.93 23.62 19.72
C THR A 109 8.55 22.64 18.73
N SER A 110 8.46 21.35 19.03
CA SER A 110 8.95 20.29 18.13
C SER A 110 8.12 20.23 16.86
N LEU A 111 6.78 20.26 16.98
CA LEU A 111 5.85 20.31 15.85
C LEU A 111 6.06 21.54 14.98
N ASP A 112 6.19 22.73 15.57
CA ASP A 112 6.44 23.98 14.83
C ASP A 112 7.74 23.88 14.01
N SER A 113 8.78 23.26 14.59
CA SER A 113 10.06 23.05 13.90
C SER A 113 9.95 22.05 12.74
N LEU A 114 9.11 21.02 12.87
CA LEU A 114 8.86 20.02 11.83
C LEU A 114 8.03 20.61 10.69
N GLU A 115 6.97 21.35 11.02
CA GLU A 115 6.09 22.01 10.06
C GLU A 115 6.89 23.01 9.21
N LYS A 116 7.78 23.78 9.84
CA LYS A 116 8.69 24.68 9.12
C LYS A 116 9.63 23.94 8.18
N LYS A 117 10.30 22.88 8.65
CA LYS A 117 11.19 22.06 7.81
C LYS A 117 10.46 21.43 6.63
N LYS A 118 9.23 20.96 6.86
CA LYS A 118 8.36 20.39 5.83
C LYS A 118 7.99 21.45 4.78
N ALA A 119 7.59 22.65 5.20
CA ALA A 119 7.30 23.76 4.30
C ALA A 119 8.52 24.15 3.44
N ASP A 120 9.71 24.19 4.04
CA ASP A 120 10.97 24.49 3.33
C ASP A 120 11.27 23.40 2.26
N LEU A 121 11.13 22.12 2.60
CA LEU A 121 11.31 21.01 1.67
C LEU A 121 10.26 20.98 0.56
N GLN A 122 9.01 21.32 0.86
CA GLN A 122 7.94 21.44 -0.13
C GLN A 122 8.24 22.59 -1.11
N ALA A 123 8.70 23.73 -0.61
CA ALA A 123 9.13 24.85 -1.46
C ALA A 123 10.32 24.46 -2.33
N GLU A 124 11.29 23.70 -1.81
CA GLU A 124 12.40 23.16 -2.61
C GLU A 124 11.91 22.19 -3.70
N SER A 125 11.00 21.27 -3.35
CA SER A 125 10.40 20.32 -4.30
C SER A 125 9.68 21.04 -5.45
N LEU A 126 8.92 22.10 -5.15
CA LEU A 126 8.25 22.92 -6.15
C LEU A 126 9.25 23.63 -7.09
N LYS A 127 10.35 24.17 -6.56
CA LYS A 127 11.42 24.78 -7.39
C LYS A 127 12.07 23.76 -8.31
N ILE A 128 12.31 22.54 -7.82
CA ILE A 128 12.85 21.44 -8.66
C ILE A 128 11.85 21.06 -9.74
N GLN A 129 10.56 20.98 -9.40
CA GLN A 129 9.51 20.66 -10.36
C GLN A 129 9.43 21.70 -11.49
N GLN A 130 9.42 23.00 -11.15
CA GLN A 130 9.46 24.08 -12.12
C GLN A 130 10.70 24.01 -13.04
N SER A 131 11.86 23.68 -12.47
CA SER A 131 13.11 23.50 -13.23
C SER A 131 13.04 22.31 -14.20
N LEU A 132 12.42 21.21 -13.76
CA LEU A 132 12.22 20.01 -14.57
C LEU A 132 11.26 20.31 -15.73
N ASP A 133 10.15 21.01 -15.45
CA ASP A 133 9.16 21.40 -16.45
C ASP A 133 9.77 22.34 -17.50
N TYR A 134 10.63 23.28 -17.09
CA TYR A 134 11.41 24.11 -18.01
C TYR A 134 12.32 23.27 -18.93
N LEU A 135 13.13 22.36 -18.38
CA LEU A 135 14.03 21.50 -19.17
C LEU A 135 13.27 20.56 -20.13
N VAL A 136 12.12 20.05 -19.70
CA VAL A 136 11.25 19.22 -20.55
C VAL A 136 10.68 20.05 -21.69
N ASN A 137 10.16 21.25 -21.41
CA ASN A 137 9.61 22.15 -22.43
C ASN A 137 10.67 22.57 -23.45
N VAL A 138 11.89 22.92 -23.02
CA VAL A 138 13.01 23.23 -23.93
C VAL A 138 13.35 22.06 -24.85
N ARG A 139 13.18 20.82 -24.38
CA ARG A 139 13.40 19.62 -25.19
C ARG A 139 12.24 19.31 -26.14
N THR A 140 11.01 19.63 -25.77
CA THR A 140 9.79 19.29 -26.55
C THR A 140 9.33 20.40 -27.47
N SER A 141 9.80 21.65 -27.29
CA SER A 141 9.55 22.73 -28.23
C SER A 141 10.09 22.30 -29.60
N PRO A 142 9.24 22.14 -30.64
CA PRO A 142 9.72 21.85 -31.97
C PRO A 142 10.70 22.95 -32.38
N PRO A 143 11.80 22.62 -33.09
CA PRO A 143 12.62 23.66 -33.70
C PRO A 143 11.65 24.50 -34.52
N LEU A 144 11.57 25.80 -34.23
CA LEU A 144 10.69 26.70 -34.97
C LEU A 144 10.86 26.35 -36.43
N SER A 145 9.74 25.98 -37.06
CA SER A 145 9.61 25.87 -38.50
C SER A 145 10.01 27.23 -39.06
N SER A 146 11.31 27.40 -39.34
CA SER A 146 11.77 28.38 -40.29
C SER A 146 10.97 28.09 -41.57
N PRO A 147 10.24 29.07 -42.10
CA PRO A 147 9.42 28.87 -43.29
C PRO A 147 10.36 28.42 -44.40
N LYS A 148 10.27 27.13 -44.76
CA LYS A 148 11.10 26.50 -45.78
C LYS A 148 10.75 27.18 -47.11
N PRO A 149 11.63 27.99 -47.73
CA PRO A 149 11.36 28.46 -49.07
C PRO A 149 11.36 27.25 -49.99
N LEU A 150 10.31 27.16 -50.80
CA LEU A 150 10.07 26.14 -51.80
C LEU A 150 11.13 26.31 -52.92
N SER A 151 12.36 25.80 -52.75
CA SER A 151 13.30 25.67 -53.85
C SER A 151 13.99 24.31 -53.82
N ALA A 152 13.69 23.49 -54.81
CA ALA A 152 14.30 22.20 -55.05
C ALA A 152 15.79 22.36 -55.43
N GLN A 153 16.69 21.93 -54.55
CA GLN A 153 18.04 21.48 -54.91
C GLN A 153 18.39 20.22 -54.09
N PRO A 154 18.95 19.17 -54.71
CA PRO A 154 19.48 17.98 -54.03
C PRO A 154 20.96 18.16 -53.64
N GLU A 155 21.45 17.27 -52.77
CA GLU A 155 22.86 17.02 -52.40
C GLU A 155 23.44 17.95 -51.29
N GLU A 156 23.67 17.42 -50.08
CA GLU A 156 24.91 16.75 -49.62
C GLU A 156 25.98 17.72 -49.12
N SER A 157 25.96 18.00 -47.80
CA SER A 157 27.14 18.11 -46.93
C SER A 157 26.75 18.62 -45.54
N SER A 158 25.82 17.95 -44.84
CA SER A 158 25.69 18.17 -43.39
C SER A 158 26.89 17.53 -42.71
N SER A 159 27.79 18.37 -42.18
CA SER A 159 29.02 17.95 -41.50
C SER A 159 28.73 16.93 -40.39
N PRO A 160 29.47 15.81 -40.30
CA PRO A 160 29.33 14.84 -39.21
C PRO A 160 29.55 15.46 -37.82
N ALA A 161 30.28 16.59 -37.73
CA ALA A 161 30.52 17.30 -36.48
C ALA A 161 29.24 17.84 -35.81
N ASP A 162 28.25 18.28 -36.60
CA ASP A 162 27.02 18.88 -36.06
C ASP A 162 26.10 17.82 -35.44
N SER A 163 26.12 16.60 -35.97
CA SER A 163 25.34 15.47 -35.44
C SER A 163 25.89 14.97 -34.10
N VAL A 164 27.22 14.96 -33.93
CA VAL A 164 27.86 14.51 -32.68
C VAL A 164 27.56 15.50 -31.55
N ALA A 165 27.67 16.81 -31.80
CA ALA A 165 27.36 17.84 -30.80
C ALA A 165 25.91 17.77 -30.30
N ALA A 166 24.94 17.51 -31.18
CA ALA A 166 23.54 17.36 -30.80
C ALA A 166 23.27 16.13 -29.91
N THR A 167 23.99 15.02 -30.14
CA THR A 167 23.89 13.81 -29.32
C THR A 167 24.46 14.01 -27.92
N GLU A 168 25.59 14.73 -27.80
CA GLU A 168 26.19 15.04 -26.49
C GLU A 168 25.30 15.96 -25.66
N MET A 169 24.73 17.01 -26.26
CA MET A 169 23.80 17.91 -25.56
C MET A 169 22.54 17.16 -25.09
N SER A 170 22.00 16.28 -25.94
CA SER A 170 20.87 15.42 -25.57
C SER A 170 21.20 14.48 -24.41
N ARG A 171 22.44 13.98 -24.33
CA ARG A 171 22.90 13.13 -23.24
C ARG A 171 23.02 13.93 -21.93
N LYS A 172 23.64 15.11 -21.96
CA LYS A 172 23.77 15.99 -20.79
C LYS A 172 22.41 16.37 -20.21
N VAL A 173 21.47 16.80 -21.05
CA VAL A 173 20.09 17.13 -20.62
C VAL A 173 19.38 15.91 -20.02
N LYS A 174 19.54 14.71 -20.59
CA LYS A 174 18.98 13.47 -20.01
C LYS A 174 19.58 13.15 -18.64
N GLU A 175 20.89 13.33 -18.47
CA GLU A 175 21.58 13.10 -17.19
C GLU A 175 21.15 14.12 -16.13
N GLU A 176 20.97 15.39 -16.50
CA GLU A 176 20.42 16.43 -15.63
C GLU A 176 18.98 16.13 -15.21
N ILE A 177 18.09 15.78 -16.15
CA ILE A 177 16.71 15.38 -15.81
C ILE A 177 16.71 14.20 -14.83
N LYS A 178 17.61 13.22 -15.02
CA LYS A 178 17.73 12.06 -14.14
C LYS A 178 18.22 12.47 -12.74
N SER A 179 19.16 13.41 -12.63
CA SER A 179 19.65 13.89 -11.33
C SER A 179 18.58 14.68 -10.58
N TRP A 180 17.83 15.55 -11.26
CA TRP A 180 16.69 16.28 -10.68
C TRP A 180 15.59 15.35 -10.18
N LYS A 181 15.22 14.32 -10.96
CA LYS A 181 14.25 13.30 -10.53
C LYS A 181 14.68 12.57 -9.27
N ARG A 182 15.96 12.20 -9.18
CA ARG A 182 16.52 11.56 -7.98
C ARG A 182 16.51 12.49 -6.77
N ARG A 183 16.84 13.77 -6.94
CA ARG A 183 16.78 14.76 -5.86
C ARG A 183 15.36 14.95 -5.36
N ARG A 184 14.38 15.08 -6.26
CA ARG A 184 12.96 15.18 -5.92
C ARG A 184 12.49 13.96 -5.12
N ALA A 185 12.80 12.74 -5.57
CA ALA A 185 12.43 11.52 -4.85
C ALA A 185 13.00 11.48 -3.42
N LYS A 186 14.24 11.93 -3.21
CA LYS A 186 14.84 12.04 -1.86
C LYS A 186 14.14 13.08 -0.98
N ILE A 187 13.67 14.18 -1.56
CA ILE A 187 12.92 15.20 -0.82
C ILE A 187 11.53 14.67 -0.44
N GLU A 188 10.85 13.98 -1.36
CA GLU A 188 9.55 13.35 -1.09
C GLU A 188 9.64 12.29 0.02
N GLU A 189 10.70 11.47 0.01
CA GLU A 189 11.00 10.52 1.09
C GLU A 189 11.18 11.24 2.45
N ARG A 190 11.98 12.31 2.48
CA ARG A 190 12.17 13.12 3.71
C ARG A 190 10.88 13.77 4.19
N ILE A 191 10.04 14.27 3.29
CA ILE A 191 8.73 14.85 3.66
C ILE A 191 7.87 13.78 4.34
N LYS A 192 7.85 12.56 3.78
CA LYS A 192 7.12 11.44 4.38
C LYS A 192 7.65 11.07 5.76
N ASP A 193 8.96 11.05 5.95
CA ASP A 193 9.58 10.79 7.26
C ASP A 193 9.18 11.87 8.30
N LEU A 194 9.13 13.14 7.90
CA LEU A 194 8.68 14.23 8.77
C LEU A 194 7.18 14.10 9.10
N GLU A 195 6.34 13.71 8.14
CA GLU A 195 4.92 13.45 8.36
C GLU A 195 4.68 12.29 9.34
N GLU A 196 5.49 11.24 9.27
CA GLU A 196 5.45 10.14 10.23
C GLU A 196 5.85 10.62 11.64
N GLN A 197 6.85 11.50 11.75
CA GLN A 197 7.23 12.12 13.02
C GLN A 197 6.12 13.02 13.59
N GLU A 198 5.50 13.87 12.76
CA GLU A 198 4.36 14.72 13.13
C GLU A 198 3.22 13.85 13.70
N GLN A 199 2.89 12.72 13.06
CA GLN A 199 1.85 11.80 13.55
C GLN A 199 2.15 11.24 14.94
N VAL A 200 3.42 10.95 15.26
CA VAL A 200 3.81 10.49 16.61
C VAL A 200 3.58 11.58 17.66
N TYR A 201 3.89 12.84 17.33
CA TYR A 201 3.62 13.96 18.23
C TYR A 201 2.13 14.22 18.40
N PHE A 202 1.33 14.17 17.32
CA PHE A 202 -0.13 14.29 17.42
C PHE A 202 -0.74 13.16 18.23
N LEU A 203 -0.29 11.92 18.05
CA LEU A 203 -0.72 10.79 18.90
C LEU A 203 -0.43 11.06 20.38
N THR A 204 0.72 11.64 20.69
CA THR A 204 1.13 11.97 22.07
C THR A 204 0.28 13.09 22.65
N LEU A 205 0.05 14.17 21.90
CA LEU A 205 -0.86 15.25 22.29
C LEU A 205 -2.29 14.75 22.52
N GLY A 206 -2.78 13.89 21.63
CA GLY A 206 -4.09 13.26 21.78
C GLY A 206 -4.21 12.42 23.04
N ARG A 207 -3.17 11.65 23.39
CA ARG A 207 -3.14 10.90 24.65
C ARG A 207 -3.13 11.81 25.86
N LEU A 208 -2.29 12.85 25.88
CA LEU A 208 -2.26 13.81 26.98
C LEU A 208 -3.63 14.48 27.15
N SER A 209 -4.26 14.88 26.04
CA SER A 209 -5.59 15.46 26.05
C SER A 209 -6.67 14.51 26.58
N ASP A 210 -6.60 13.21 26.24
CA ASP A 210 -7.48 12.17 26.80
C ASP A 210 -7.26 11.97 28.30
N THR A 211 -5.99 11.99 28.73
CA THR A 211 -5.61 11.82 30.14
C THR A 211 -6.07 12.98 31.01
N PHE A 212 -5.87 14.22 30.55
CA PHE A 212 -6.23 15.41 31.33
C PHE A 212 -7.67 15.87 31.11
N ARG A 213 -8.39 15.29 30.13
CA ARG A 213 -9.77 15.65 29.77
C ARG A 213 -9.97 17.16 29.72
N VAL A 214 -9.21 17.80 28.82
CA VAL A 214 -9.23 19.25 28.62
C VAL A 214 -10.67 19.70 28.35
N PRO A 215 -11.22 20.67 29.11
CA PRO A 215 -12.62 21.08 29.01
C PRO A 215 -12.82 22.01 27.80
N GLU A 216 -12.71 21.45 26.60
CA GLU A 216 -12.89 22.15 25.32
C GLU A 216 -13.98 21.45 24.50
N ALA A 217 -15.04 22.18 24.16
CA ALA A 217 -16.25 21.62 23.53
C ALA A 217 -15.98 20.88 22.20
N SER A 218 -14.93 21.24 21.46
CA SER A 218 -14.58 20.52 20.23
C SER A 218 -14.01 19.12 20.46
N LEU A 219 -13.56 18.82 21.69
CA LEU A 219 -12.98 17.53 22.05
C LEU A 219 -14.04 16.54 22.54
N ASP A 220 -15.22 17.01 22.96
CA ASP A 220 -16.31 16.18 23.47
C ASP A 220 -16.68 15.01 22.54
N PRO A 221 -16.81 15.19 21.20
CA PRO A 221 -17.12 14.08 20.31
C PRO A 221 -16.02 13.02 20.27
N PHE A 222 -14.75 13.39 20.48
CA PHE A 222 -13.64 12.45 20.54
C PHE A 222 -13.67 11.66 21.84
N TYR A 223 -13.88 12.34 22.97
CA TYR A 223 -14.02 11.70 24.28
C TYR A 223 -15.12 10.64 24.29
N GLN A 224 -16.32 10.98 23.81
CA GLN A 224 -17.44 10.02 23.74
C GLN A 224 -17.10 8.78 22.89
N LYS A 225 -16.45 8.98 21.74
CA LYS A 225 -16.01 7.87 20.87
C LYS A 225 -14.94 7.01 21.53
N ILE A 226 -13.97 7.65 22.19
CA ILE A 226 -12.89 6.96 22.91
C ILE A 226 -13.48 6.12 24.06
N ASP A 227 -14.41 6.68 24.82
CA ASP A 227 -15.06 5.99 25.94
C ASP A 227 -15.88 4.79 25.45
N ALA A 228 -16.62 4.94 24.34
CA ALA A 228 -17.32 3.83 23.71
C ALA A 228 -16.36 2.71 23.24
N ILE A 229 -15.17 3.05 22.73
CA ILE A 229 -14.15 2.06 22.34
C ILE A 229 -13.53 1.41 23.58
N ASN A 230 -13.26 2.16 24.65
CA ASN A 230 -12.72 1.62 25.90
C ASN A 230 -13.67 0.57 26.50
N LEU A 231 -14.97 0.87 26.56
CA LEU A 231 -15.99 -0.08 27.02
C LEU A 231 -16.00 -1.36 26.17
N LYS A 232 -15.94 -1.23 24.84
CA LYS A 232 -15.86 -2.37 23.93
C LYS A 232 -14.59 -3.20 24.14
N LEU A 233 -13.44 -2.54 24.34
CA LEU A 233 -12.17 -3.20 24.61
C LEU A 233 -12.24 -4.01 25.92
N THR A 234 -12.74 -3.41 26.99
CA THR A 234 -12.92 -4.09 28.29
C THR A 234 -13.79 -5.33 28.14
N HIS A 235 -14.92 -5.25 27.43
CA HIS A 235 -15.79 -6.40 27.20
C HIS A 235 -15.12 -7.50 26.35
N LEU A 236 -14.36 -7.13 25.31
CA LEU A 236 -13.63 -8.08 24.48
C LEU A 236 -12.49 -8.77 25.25
N GLU A 237 -11.80 -8.04 26.11
CA GLU A 237 -10.73 -8.55 26.99
C GLU A 237 -11.30 -9.51 28.03
N GLN A 238 -12.37 -9.14 28.74
CA GLN A 238 -13.08 -10.03 29.65
C GLN A 238 -13.55 -11.33 28.96
N ARG A 239 -14.07 -11.22 27.74
CA ARG A 239 -14.47 -12.40 26.95
C ARG A 239 -13.26 -13.25 26.56
N LEU A 240 -12.13 -12.64 26.21
CA LEU A 240 -10.90 -13.37 25.90
C LEU A 240 -10.36 -14.11 27.14
N ASP A 241 -10.40 -13.47 28.30
CA ASP A 241 -9.93 -14.05 29.57
C ASP A 241 -10.82 -15.21 30.02
N SER A 242 -12.14 -15.11 29.83
CA SER A 242 -13.07 -16.22 30.09
C SER A 242 -12.84 -17.46 29.21
N LEU A 243 -12.17 -17.29 28.06
CA LEU A 243 -11.78 -18.37 27.15
C LEU A 243 -10.41 -18.97 27.46
N HIS A 244 -9.74 -18.52 28.51
CA HIS A 244 -8.49 -19.06 29.00
C HIS A 244 -8.75 -19.86 30.30
N PRO A 245 -9.40 -21.04 30.24
CA PRO A 245 -9.36 -21.94 31.37
C PRO A 245 -7.90 -22.36 31.56
N PHE A 246 -7.42 -22.28 32.80
CA PHE A 246 -6.07 -22.65 33.23
C PHE A 246 -5.59 -23.98 32.64
#